data_AF-A0A7H0H833-F1
#
_entry.id   AF-A0A7H0H833-F1
#
_cell.length_a   1.000
_cell.length_b   1.000
_cell.length_c   1.000
_cell.angle_alpha   90.00
_cell.angle_beta   90.00
_cell.angle_gamma   90.00
#
_symmetry.space_group_name_H-M   'P 1'
#
loop_
_entity.id
_entity.type
_entity.pdbx_description
1 polymer ?
#
loop_
_entity_poly.entity_id
_entity_poly.type
_entity_poly.pdbx_seq_one_letter_code
_entity_poly.pdbx_strand_id
1 'polypeptide(L)'
;MQVSEPRQPCYKLAKRWGIDDLVVRVQRTGMSGWYLRVLETGDVGAGDTVARLADSAGPTLREASVVVQGLTDDADLIRRVLAFEGLPTRWRPRIERRLAGGRVDESARERGPAADR
;
A
#
# COMPACT_ATOMS: atom_id res chain seq x y z
N MET A 1 -9.36 -0.21 16.22
CA MET A 1 -8.62 0.18 14.99
C MET A 1 -8.76 -0.90 13.91
N GLN A 2 -8.55 -0.57 12.64
CA GLN A 2 -8.67 -1.51 11.52
C GLN A 2 -7.55 -1.29 10.50
N VAL A 3 -7.01 -2.37 9.92
CA VAL A 3 -6.09 -2.29 8.77
C VAL A 3 -6.80 -1.59 7.62
N SER A 4 -6.18 -0.52 7.11
CA SER A 4 -6.78 0.32 6.08
C SER A 4 -6.16 0.12 4.71
N GLU A 5 -4.83 -0.02 4.64
CA GLU A 5 -4.12 -0.19 3.38
C GLU A 5 -2.63 -0.55 3.59
N PRO A 6 -1.98 -1.15 2.57
CA PRO A 6 -0.54 -1.30 2.53
C PRO A 6 0.17 0.05 2.54
N ARG A 7 1.29 0.16 3.27
CA ARG A 7 2.13 1.34 3.18
C ARG A 7 2.82 1.34 1.82
N GLN A 8 2.66 2.42 1.08
CA GLN A 8 3.40 2.62 -0.15
C GLN A 8 4.77 3.24 0.14
N PRO A 9 5.90 2.60 -0.19
CA PRO A 9 7.22 3.20 -0.01
C PRO A 9 7.36 4.45 -0.90
N CYS A 10 8.25 5.37 -0.53
CA CYS A 10 8.45 6.63 -1.27
C CYS A 10 9.89 7.14 -1.10
N TYR A 11 10.33 8.03 -1.98
CA TYR A 11 11.69 8.56 -2.06
C TYR A 11 12.25 9.11 -0.75
N LYS A 12 11.39 9.67 0.12
CA LYS A 12 11.80 10.15 1.46
C LYS A 12 12.40 9.05 2.33
N LEU A 13 12.02 7.79 2.10
CA LEU A 13 12.63 6.64 2.75
C LEU A 13 14.10 6.49 2.35
N ALA A 14 14.40 6.48 1.04
CA ALA A 14 15.76 6.43 0.53
C ALA A 14 16.59 7.61 1.02
N LYS A 15 16.05 8.83 0.94
CA LYS A 15 16.70 10.07 1.42
C LYS A 15 17.03 10.03 2.91
N ARG A 16 16.12 9.50 3.75
CA ARG A 16 16.34 9.42 5.20
C ARG A 16 17.50 8.51 5.56
N TRP A 17 17.70 7.43 4.81
CA TRP A 17 18.70 6.41 5.12
C TRP A 17 19.97 6.50 4.27
N GLY A 18 20.00 7.37 3.25
CA GLY A 18 21.13 7.48 2.33
C GLY A 18 21.33 6.22 1.46
N ILE A 19 20.25 5.52 1.13
CA ILE A 19 20.28 4.27 0.34
C ILE A 19 19.36 4.45 -0.87
N ASP A 20 19.96 4.69 -2.04
CA ASP A 20 19.26 5.14 -3.25
C ASP A 20 18.18 4.17 -3.74
N ASP A 21 18.44 2.86 -3.69
CA ASP A 21 17.53 1.83 -4.17
C ASP A 21 16.61 1.25 -3.08
N LEU A 22 16.60 1.86 -1.88
CA LEU A 22 15.82 1.35 -0.74
C LEU A 22 14.31 1.28 -1.03
N VAL A 23 13.78 2.24 -1.79
CA VAL A 23 12.36 2.21 -2.19
C VAL A 23 12.05 0.95 -2.99
N VAL A 24 12.88 0.65 -4.00
CA VAL A 24 12.72 -0.51 -4.88
C VAL A 24 12.90 -1.81 -4.09
N ARG A 25 13.86 -1.87 -3.16
CA ARG A 25 14.04 -3.04 -2.26
C ARG A 25 12.79 -3.32 -1.43
N VAL A 26 12.17 -2.29 -0.87
CA VAL A 26 10.94 -2.43 -0.07
C VAL A 26 9.75 -2.86 -0.94
N GLN A 27 9.60 -2.32 -2.15
CA GLN A 27 8.56 -2.74 -3.10
C GLN A 27 8.72 -4.23 -3.45
N ARG A 28 9.93 -4.65 -3.84
CA ARG A 28 10.24 -6.03 -4.25
C ARG A 28 10.01 -7.05 -3.14
N THR A 29 10.45 -6.75 -1.93
CA THR A 29 10.28 -7.67 -0.79
C THR A 29 8.86 -7.66 -0.23
N GLY A 30 8.13 -6.57 -0.41
CA GLY A 30 6.82 -6.33 0.20
C GLY A 30 6.91 -5.94 1.68
N MET A 31 8.10 -5.76 2.25
CA MET A 31 8.34 -5.39 3.66
C MET A 31 8.07 -3.91 3.92
N SER A 32 6.86 -3.47 3.59
CA SER A 32 6.43 -2.08 3.67
C SER A 32 5.61 -1.78 4.92
N GLY A 33 4.93 -2.77 5.51
CA GLY A 33 3.97 -2.53 6.59
C GLY A 33 2.63 -2.01 6.06
N TRP A 34 1.80 -1.47 6.95
CA TRP A 34 0.44 -1.03 6.65
C TRP A 34 0.01 0.15 7.53
N TYR A 35 -1.05 0.82 7.12
CA TYR A 35 -1.71 1.85 7.93
C TYR A 35 -2.97 1.31 8.60
N LEU A 36 -3.29 1.89 9.76
CA LEU A 36 -4.50 1.63 10.50
C LEU A 36 -5.42 2.84 10.42
N ARG A 37 -6.72 2.62 10.29
CA ARG A 37 -7.75 3.63 10.55
C ARG A 37 -8.27 3.48 11.97
N VAL A 38 -8.55 4.61 12.61
CA VAL A 38 -9.19 4.66 13.92
C VAL A 38 -10.70 4.42 13.70
N LEU A 39 -11.23 3.37 14.32
CA LEU A 39 -12.67 3.09 14.32
C LEU A 39 -13.35 3.80 15.51
N GLU A 40 -12.66 3.80 16.64
CA GLU A 40 -13.06 4.41 17.89
C GLU A 40 -11.78 4.94 18.55
N THR A 41 -11.84 6.17 19.06
CA THR A 41 -10.73 6.83 19.75
C THR A 41 -10.61 6.34 21.20
N GLY A 42 -9.41 6.32 21.74
CA GLY A 42 -9.14 5.97 23.13
C GLY A 42 -7.65 6.02 23.44
N ASP A 43 -7.28 5.65 24.66
CA ASP A 43 -5.90 5.63 25.12
C ASP A 43 -5.21 4.31 24.75
N VAL A 44 -3.94 4.41 24.36
CA VAL A 44 -3.06 3.26 24.06
C VAL A 44 -1.66 3.58 24.56
N GLY A 45 -0.99 2.59 25.14
CA GLY A 45 0.33 2.69 25.74
C GLY A 45 1.32 1.66 25.21
N ALA A 46 2.61 1.91 25.45
CA ALA A 46 3.64 0.92 25.17
C ALA A 46 3.47 -0.30 26.09
N GLY A 47 3.47 -1.49 25.51
CA GLY A 47 3.23 -2.75 26.24
C GLY A 47 1.79 -3.26 26.16
N ASP A 48 0.85 -2.44 25.66
CA ASP A 48 -0.52 -2.91 25.44
C ASP A 48 -0.58 -4.02 24.40
N THR A 49 -1.46 -4.98 24.63
CA THR A 49 -1.65 -6.12 23.72
C THR A 49 -2.54 -5.74 22.55
N VAL A 50 -2.08 -6.03 21.34
CA VAL A 50 -2.91 -5.93 20.13
C VAL A 50 -3.50 -7.31 19.81
N ALA A 51 -4.80 -7.46 20.04
CA ALA A 51 -5.54 -8.68 19.70
C ALA A 51 -6.33 -8.50 18.39
N ARG A 52 -6.35 -9.55 17.57
CA ARG A 52 -7.21 -9.59 16.38
C ARG A 52 -8.62 -10.00 16.79
N LEU A 53 -9.56 -9.05 16.71
CA LEU A 53 -10.95 -9.26 17.14
C LEU A 53 -11.87 -9.78 16.03
N ALA A 54 -11.50 -9.57 14.77
CA ALA A 54 -12.30 -9.98 13.62
C ALA A 54 -11.42 -10.36 12.44
N ASP A 55 -11.94 -11.29 11.64
CA ASP A 55 -11.35 -11.74 10.40
C ASP A 55 -11.90 -10.93 9.22
N SER A 56 -11.10 -10.84 8.16
CA SER A 56 -11.54 -10.25 6.90
C SER A 56 -11.54 -11.33 5.84
N ALA A 57 -12.64 -11.46 5.10
CA ALA A 57 -12.70 -12.25 3.88
C ALA A 57 -12.07 -11.52 2.66
N GLY A 58 -11.44 -10.36 2.90
CA GLY A 58 -10.77 -9.56 1.89
C GLY A 58 -9.40 -10.09 1.48
N PRO A 59 -8.73 -9.41 0.54
CA PRO A 59 -7.38 -9.76 0.11
C PRO A 59 -6.39 -9.65 1.27
N THR A 60 -5.33 -10.45 1.23
CA THR A 60 -4.22 -10.30 2.17
C THR A 60 -3.51 -8.95 1.95
N LEU A 61 -2.75 -8.50 2.95
CA LEU A 61 -1.92 -7.29 2.81
C LEU A 61 -0.94 -7.39 1.63
N ARG A 62 -0.37 -8.58 1.38
CA ARG A 62 0.55 -8.80 0.25
C ARG A 62 -0.18 -8.67 -1.09
N GLU A 63 -1.36 -9.26 -1.20
CA GLU A 63 -2.21 -9.18 -2.40
C GLU A 63 -2.64 -7.76 -2.71
N ALA A 64 -3.17 -7.04 -1.71
CA ALA A 64 -3.51 -5.63 -1.86
C ALA A 64 -2.28 -4.79 -2.22
N SER A 65 -1.12 -5.10 -1.64
CA SER A 65 0.13 -4.38 -1.87
C SER A 65 0.59 -4.48 -3.32
N VAL A 66 0.67 -5.69 -3.89
CA VAL A 66 1.12 -5.87 -5.28
C VAL A 66 0.15 -5.23 -6.27
N VAL A 67 -1.16 -5.22 -5.98
CA VAL A 67 -2.16 -4.55 -6.83
C VAL A 67 -2.03 -3.03 -6.75
N VAL A 68 -1.92 -2.46 -5.55
CA VAL A 68 -1.83 -1.01 -5.36
C VAL A 68 -0.51 -0.45 -5.92
N GLN A 69 0.58 -1.20 -5.79
CA GLN A 69 1.92 -0.83 -6.29
C GLN A 69 2.14 -1.15 -7.78
N GLY A 70 1.14 -1.64 -8.50
CA GLY A 70 1.33 -1.94 -9.92
C GLY A 70 2.24 -3.13 -10.22
N LEU A 71 2.52 -4.01 -9.25
CA LEU A 71 3.53 -5.07 -9.36
C LEU A 71 2.99 -6.41 -9.90
N THR A 72 1.72 -6.45 -10.33
CA THR A 72 1.07 -7.65 -10.87
C THR A 72 0.07 -7.29 -11.95
N ASP A 73 0.03 -8.06 -13.03
CA ASP A 73 -0.96 -7.95 -14.11
C ASP A 73 -2.06 -9.02 -14.03
N ASP A 74 -2.13 -9.76 -12.92
CA ASP A 74 -3.19 -10.73 -12.64
C ASP A 74 -4.55 -10.02 -12.54
N ALA A 75 -5.34 -10.12 -13.62
CA ALA A 75 -6.62 -9.44 -13.74
C ALA A 75 -7.66 -9.94 -12.71
N ASP A 76 -7.62 -11.21 -12.31
CA ASP A 76 -8.57 -11.76 -11.34
C ASP A 76 -8.26 -11.29 -9.93
N LEU A 77 -6.97 -11.26 -9.58
CA LEU A 77 -6.52 -10.64 -8.34
C LEU A 77 -6.88 -9.16 -8.29
N ILE A 78 -6.65 -8.42 -9.38
CA ILE A 78 -7.01 -7.00 -9.47
C ILE A 78 -8.51 -6.79 -9.26
N ARG A 79 -9.36 -7.57 -9.93
CA ARG A 79 -10.83 -7.51 -9.77
C ARG A 79 -11.24 -7.82 -8.33
N ARG A 80 -10.63 -8.85 -7.71
CA ARG A 80 -10.92 -9.21 -6.31
C ARG A 80 -10.56 -8.10 -5.33
N VAL A 81 -9.42 -7.44 -5.53
CA VAL A 81 -9.02 -6.27 -4.71
C VAL A 81 -9.96 -5.08 -4.93
N LEU A 82 -10.39 -4.81 -6.18
CA LEU A 82 -11.37 -3.76 -6.48
C LEU A 82 -12.75 -4.02 -5.86
N ALA A 83 -13.18 -5.28 -5.83
CA ALA A 83 -14.45 -5.68 -5.23
C ALA A 83 -14.45 -5.57 -3.69
N PHE A 84 -13.28 -5.49 -3.05
CA PHE A 84 -13.20 -5.38 -1.60
C PHE A 84 -13.64 -3.99 -1.12
N GLU A 85 -14.68 -3.97 -0.29
CA GLU A 85 -15.23 -2.73 0.27
C GLU A 85 -14.22 -1.94 1.12
N GLY A 86 -13.32 -2.65 1.81
CA GLY A 86 -12.30 -2.04 2.66
C GLY A 86 -11.21 -1.27 1.91
N LEU A 87 -11.12 -1.43 0.57
CA LEU A 87 -10.14 -0.73 -0.28
C LEU A 87 -10.41 0.79 -0.27
N PRO A 88 -9.42 1.63 0.10
CA PRO A 88 -9.59 3.07 0.07
C PRO A 88 -9.96 3.59 -1.33
N THR A 89 -10.98 4.45 -1.40
CA THR A 89 -11.56 4.95 -2.67
C THR A 89 -10.53 5.59 -3.59
N ARG A 90 -9.52 6.26 -3.03
CA ARG A 90 -8.44 6.91 -3.80
C ARG A 90 -7.62 5.95 -4.66
N TRP A 91 -7.62 4.65 -4.36
CA TRP A 91 -6.91 3.65 -5.15
C TRP A 91 -7.70 3.17 -6.36
N ARG A 92 -9.04 3.22 -6.30
CA ARG A 92 -9.92 2.64 -7.33
C ARG A 92 -9.64 3.20 -8.72
N PRO A 93 -9.59 4.53 -8.96
CA PRO A 93 -9.37 5.05 -10.31
C PRO A 93 -8.03 4.62 -10.91
N ARG A 94 -6.98 4.54 -10.07
CA ARG A 94 -5.64 4.12 -10.51
C ARG A 94 -5.64 2.64 -10.93
N ILE A 95 -6.27 1.78 -10.11
CA ILE A 95 -6.29 0.34 -10.35
C ILE A 95 -7.20 0.00 -11.54
N GLU A 96 -8.37 0.65 -11.66
CA GLU A 96 -9.29 0.49 -12.79
C GLU A 96 -8.65 0.90 -14.11
N ARG A 97 -7.97 2.06 -14.14
CA ARG A 97 -7.23 2.50 -15.33
C ARG A 97 -6.18 1.48 -15.75
N ARG A 98 -5.49 0.87 -14.78
CA ARG A 98 -4.47 -0.15 -15.04
C ARG A 98 -5.09 -1.45 -15.56
N LEU A 99 -6.23 -1.87 -15.01
CA LEU A 99 -6.99 -3.01 -15.50
C LEU A 99 -7.47 -2.81 -16.94
N ALA A 100 -7.76 -1.57 -17.33
CA ALA A 100 -8.10 -1.18 -18.70
C ALA A 100 -6.88 -1.02 -19.64
N GLY A 101 -5.66 -1.39 -19.20
CA GLY A 101 -4.43 -1.33 -20.00
C GLY A 101 -3.68 0.01 -19.92
N GLY A 102 -4.11 0.94 -19.08
CA GLY A 102 -3.43 2.23 -18.88
C GLY A 102 -2.15 2.10 -18.04
N ARG A 103 -1.09 2.81 -18.44
CA ARG A 103 0.16 2.90 -17.67
C ARG A 103 0.05 3.96 -16.58
N VAL A 104 0.71 3.72 -15.44
CA VAL A 104 0.81 4.70 -14.34
C VAL A 104 2.29 4.97 -14.09
N ASP A 105 2.69 6.24 -14.11
CA ASP A 105 4.06 6.62 -13.78
C ASP A 105 4.27 6.62 -12.25
N GLU A 106 5.20 5.81 -11.77
CA GLU A 106 5.57 5.71 -10.35
C GLU A 106 6.88 6.44 -10.03
N SER A 107 7.52 7.02 -11.05
CA SER A 107 8.85 7.65 -10.95
C SER A 107 8.93 8.72 -9.88
N ALA A 108 7.91 9.58 -9.77
CA ALA A 108 7.87 10.62 -8.76
C ALA A 108 7.80 10.06 -7.33
N ARG A 109 7.17 8.89 -7.15
CA ARG A 109 7.08 8.24 -5.85
C ARG A 109 8.39 7.56 -5.47
N GLU A 110 9.04 6.92 -6.44
CA GLU A 110 10.31 6.22 -6.23
C GLU A 110 11.48 7.17 -6.04
N ARG A 111 11.61 8.17 -6.92
CA ARG A 111 12.79 9.04 -7.04
C ARG A 111 12.57 10.47 -6.57
N GLY A 112 11.33 10.84 -6.23
CA GLY A 112 10.97 12.20 -5.85
C GLY A 112 10.60 13.07 -7.06
N PRO A 113 10.07 14.28 -6.81
CA PRO A 113 9.73 15.22 -7.88
C PRO A 113 10.99 15.61 -8.66
N ALA A 114 10.82 15.97 -9.94
CA ALA A 114 11.96 16.31 -10.81
C ALA A 114 12.79 17.49 -10.29
N ALA A 115 12.19 18.39 -9.50
CA ALA A 115 12.86 19.54 -8.89
C ALA A 115 13.74 19.17 -7.67
N ASP A 116 13.59 17.97 -7.11
CA ASP A 116 14.36 17.47 -5.96
C ASP A 116 15.58 16.61 -6.39
N ARG A 117 15.86 16.50 -7.69
CA ARG A 117 16.95 15.70 -8.26
C ARG A 117 18.18 16.53 -8.55
#